data_AF-A0A7V2NCQ9-F1
#
_entry.id   AF-A0A7V2NCQ9-F1
#
_cell.length_a   1.000
_cell.length_b   1.000
_cell.length_c   1.000
_cell.angle_alpha   90.00
_cell.angle_beta   90.00
_cell.angle_gamma   90.00
#
_symmetry.space_group_name_H-M   'P 1'
#
loop_
_entity.id
_entity.type
_entity.pdbx_description
1 polymer ?
#
loop_
_entity_poly.entity_id
_entity_poly.type
_entity_poly.pdbx_seq_one_letter_code
_entity_poly.pdbx_strand_id
1 'polypeptide(L)'
;MLDPKTITLYTGGHKGTEEYFGETAESWGMEEITYNFEGHEISRDRGLVMLSDEDLVRGGVGPDIIRNRMERSFATTPMMQKIFQVLFHIVNNGYQVFAAGWLLSNGTVKGGTGWGVELARLFNRPIYLFEQDRKEWVSWVNNEWITVDPVI
;
A
#
# COMPACT_ATOMS: atom_id res chain seq x y z
N MET A 1 1.18 26.21 -3.66
CA MET A 1 1.61 25.21 -2.67
C MET A 1 0.38 24.38 -2.38
N LEU A 2 0.51 23.04 -2.37
CA LEU A 2 -0.61 22.15 -2.03
C LEU A 2 -1.03 22.41 -0.58
N ASP A 3 -2.33 22.45 -0.30
CA ASP A 3 -2.85 22.53 1.06
C ASP A 3 -2.93 21.09 1.63
N PRO A 4 -2.16 20.75 2.68
CA PRO A 4 -2.14 19.39 3.25
C PRO A 4 -3.53 18.86 3.59
N LYS A 5 -4.48 19.73 3.95
CA LYS A 5 -5.86 19.37 4.30
C LYS A 5 -6.67 18.84 3.12
N THR A 6 -6.19 19.05 1.90
CA THR A 6 -6.81 18.53 0.67
C THR A 6 -6.27 17.16 0.29
N ILE A 7 -5.32 16.63 1.07
CA ILE A 7 -4.65 15.35 0.82
C ILE A 7 -5.14 14.34 1.85
N THR A 8 -5.42 13.13 1.37
CA THR A 8 -5.81 12.00 2.22
C THR A 8 -4.76 10.90 2.15
N LEU A 9 -4.28 10.47 3.31
CA LEU A 9 -3.49 9.26 3.47
C LEU A 9 -4.44 8.06 3.55
N TYR A 10 -4.24 7.07 2.69
CA TYR A 10 -4.92 5.77 2.75
C TYR A 10 -3.93 4.71 3.25
N THR A 11 -4.32 3.92 4.24
CA THR A 11 -3.42 2.97 4.91
C THR A 11 -4.16 1.75 5.50
N GLY A 12 -3.44 0.73 5.96
CA GLY A 12 -3.96 -0.46 6.66
C GLY A 12 -3.92 -0.35 8.19
N GLY A 13 -3.20 0.66 8.71
CA GLY A 13 -3.06 0.91 10.14
C GLY A 13 -2.06 -0.01 10.83
N HIS A 14 -1.15 -0.65 10.09
CA HIS A 14 -0.17 -1.56 10.65
C HIS A 14 0.95 -0.86 11.42
N LYS A 15 1.50 -1.59 12.39
CA LYS A 15 2.67 -1.13 13.14
C LYS A 15 3.87 -0.91 12.22
N GLY A 16 4.66 0.14 12.49
CA GLY A 16 5.88 0.44 11.74
C GLY A 16 5.65 1.53 10.68
N THR A 17 5.84 1.20 9.39
CA THR A 17 5.80 2.20 8.31
C THR A 17 4.47 2.95 8.23
N GLU A 18 3.36 2.23 8.30
CA GLU A 18 2.02 2.81 8.17
C GLU A 18 1.66 3.69 9.37
N GLU A 19 1.96 3.23 10.58
CA GLU A 19 1.86 4.01 11.81
C GLU A 19 2.68 5.32 11.74
N TYR A 20 3.94 5.23 11.33
CA TYR A 20 4.83 6.41 11.21
C TYR A 20 4.34 7.39 10.14
N PHE A 21 3.87 6.90 8.98
CA PHE A 21 3.27 7.75 7.96
C PHE A 21 1.99 8.41 8.45
N GLY A 22 1.16 7.70 9.22
CA GLY A 22 -0.05 8.26 9.82
C GLY A 22 0.23 9.36 10.84
N GLU A 23 1.16 9.14 11.77
CA GLU A 23 1.61 10.16 12.73
C GLU A 23 2.16 11.40 12.02
N THR A 24 2.95 11.18 10.96
CA THR A 24 3.50 12.26 10.14
C THR A 24 2.36 13.01 9.45
N ALA A 25 1.46 12.32 8.75
CA ALA A 25 0.33 12.93 8.04
C ALA A 25 -0.55 13.78 8.97
N GLU A 26 -0.83 13.28 10.18
CA GLU A 26 -1.56 14.02 11.21
C GLU A 26 -0.83 15.30 11.63
N SER A 27 0.49 15.23 11.85
CA SER A 27 1.28 16.42 12.22
C SER A 27 1.27 17.52 11.15
N TRP A 28 1.07 17.14 9.89
CA TRP A 28 0.93 18.05 8.74
C TRP A 28 -0.52 18.48 8.49
N GLY A 29 -1.50 17.93 9.22
CA GLY A 29 -2.92 18.25 9.07
C GLY A 29 -3.60 17.61 7.86
N MET A 30 -3.05 16.50 7.36
CA MET A 30 -3.66 15.70 6.30
C MET A 30 -4.83 14.88 6.85
N GLU A 31 -5.78 14.55 5.98
CA GLU A 31 -6.83 13.58 6.30
C GLU A 31 -6.26 12.15 6.27
N GLU A 32 -6.88 11.25 7.02
CA GLU A 32 -6.45 9.85 7.11
C GLU A 32 -7.66 8.92 6.99
N ILE A 33 -7.53 7.88 6.17
CA ILE A 33 -8.49 6.78 6.06
C ILE A 33 -7.71 5.47 6.22
N THR A 34 -8.06 4.73 7.26
CA THR A 34 -7.41 3.47 7.61
C THR A 34 -8.36 2.31 7.34
N TYR A 35 -8.11 1.53 6.30
CA TYR A 35 -8.93 0.36 5.97
C TYR A 35 -8.44 -0.87 6.73
N ASN A 36 -9.33 -1.57 7.42
CA ASN A 36 -8.98 -2.85 8.05
C ASN A 36 -10.22 -3.76 8.16
N PHE A 37 -10.10 -4.96 8.75
CA PHE A 37 -11.20 -5.91 8.94
C PHE A 37 -11.09 -6.64 10.28
N GLU A 38 -12.19 -7.27 10.70
CA GLU A 38 -12.26 -7.98 11.97
C GLU A 38 -11.22 -9.11 12.09
N GLY A 39 -10.48 -9.12 13.21
CA GLY A 39 -9.47 -10.14 13.50
C GLY A 39 -8.07 -9.84 12.94
N HIS A 40 -7.87 -8.69 12.30
CA HIS A 40 -6.56 -8.24 11.85
C HIS A 40 -5.98 -7.17 12.78
N GLU A 41 -4.68 -7.29 13.08
CA GLU A 41 -4.01 -6.35 13.99
C GLU A 41 -4.01 -4.93 13.43
N ILE A 42 -4.18 -3.97 14.34
CA ILE A 42 -4.16 -2.54 14.07
C ILE A 42 -3.35 -1.83 15.15
N SER A 43 -2.43 -0.96 14.73
CA SER A 43 -1.62 -0.11 15.60
C SER A 43 -2.15 1.32 15.63
N ARG A 44 -2.73 1.76 14.50
CA ARG A 44 -3.29 3.10 14.33
C ARG A 44 -4.71 3.02 13.78
N ASP A 45 -5.67 3.57 14.52
CA ASP A 45 -7.11 3.51 14.23
C ASP A 45 -7.73 4.86 13.83
N ARG A 46 -6.89 5.87 13.54
CA ARG A 46 -7.39 7.15 13.05
C ARG A 46 -8.01 6.96 11.66
N GLY A 47 -9.21 7.52 11.48
CA GLY A 47 -9.94 7.40 10.22
C GLY A 47 -10.33 5.95 9.89
N LEU A 48 -10.46 5.09 10.91
CA LEU A 48 -10.73 3.67 10.71
C LEU A 48 -12.04 3.41 9.96
N VAL A 49 -11.94 2.62 8.91
CA VAL A 49 -13.04 2.05 8.14
C VAL A 49 -12.94 0.53 8.26
N MET A 50 -13.83 -0.05 9.08
CA MET A 50 -14.00 -1.50 9.14
C MET A 50 -14.74 -2.01 7.90
N LEU A 51 -14.02 -2.75 7.07
CA LEU A 51 -14.56 -3.42 5.90
C LEU A 51 -15.29 -4.69 6.33
N SER A 52 -16.58 -4.77 5.99
CA SER A 52 -17.32 -6.02 6.08
C SER A 52 -16.83 -7.03 5.03
N ASP A 53 -17.21 -8.30 5.16
CA ASP A 53 -16.92 -9.31 4.13
C ASP A 53 -17.49 -8.90 2.76
N GLU A 54 -18.63 -8.19 2.73
CA GLU A 54 -19.20 -7.65 1.49
C GLU A 54 -18.33 -6.53 0.90
N ASP A 55 -17.84 -5.60 1.72
CA ASP A 55 -16.99 -4.50 1.28
C ASP A 55 -15.62 -4.99 0.81
N LEU A 56 -15.05 -6.01 1.46
CA LEU A 56 -13.82 -6.67 1.04
C LEU A 56 -13.94 -7.24 -0.38
N VAL A 57 -15.09 -7.82 -0.73
CA VAL A 57 -15.32 -8.41 -2.07
C VAL A 57 -15.62 -7.34 -3.13
N ARG A 58 -16.20 -6.19 -2.76
CA ARG A 58 -16.50 -5.08 -3.69
C ARG A 58 -15.26 -4.51 -4.38
N GLY A 59 -14.06 -4.79 -3.87
CA GLY A 59 -12.81 -4.36 -4.47
C GLY A 59 -12.46 -5.01 -5.82
N GLY A 60 -13.26 -5.95 -6.32
CA GLY A 60 -13.07 -6.52 -7.67
C GLY A 60 -11.79 -7.35 -7.84
N VAL A 61 -10.90 -7.40 -6.86
CA VAL A 61 -9.72 -8.27 -6.83
C VAL A 61 -10.15 -9.64 -6.33
N GLY A 62 -10.77 -10.39 -7.23
CA GLY A 62 -11.06 -11.80 -7.00
C GLY A 62 -9.78 -12.64 -6.97
N PRO A 63 -9.83 -13.86 -6.41
CA PRO A 63 -8.69 -14.78 -6.38
C PRO A 63 -8.03 -15.00 -7.74
N ASP A 64 -8.78 -14.89 -8.84
CA ASP A 64 -8.29 -15.09 -10.20
C ASP A 64 -7.44 -13.93 -10.74
N ILE A 65 -7.74 -12.68 -10.37
CA ILE A 65 -6.93 -11.50 -10.76
C ILE A 65 -5.59 -11.56 -10.05
N ILE A 66 -5.63 -11.90 -8.77
CA ILE A 66 -4.47 -12.14 -7.92
C ILE A 66 -3.58 -13.25 -8.50
N ARG A 67 -4.16 -14.42 -8.78
CA ARG A 67 -3.44 -15.62 -9.24
C ARG A 67 -2.82 -15.49 -10.63
N ASN A 68 -3.51 -14.84 -11.57
CA ASN A 68 -3.04 -14.75 -12.95
C ASN A 68 -2.03 -13.62 -13.18
N ARG A 69 -2.00 -12.60 -12.31
CA ARG A 69 -1.21 -11.38 -12.55
C ARG A 69 -0.03 -11.18 -11.60
N MET A 70 -0.02 -11.86 -10.47
CA MET A 70 1.13 -11.85 -9.58
C MET A 70 1.87 -13.18 -9.74
N GLU A 71 2.97 -13.20 -10.48
CA GLU A 71 3.84 -14.35 -10.81
C GLU A 71 4.46 -15.07 -9.58
N ARG A 72 3.90 -14.88 -8.38
CA ARG A 72 4.26 -15.54 -7.13
C ARG A 72 3.24 -16.63 -6.84
N SER A 73 3.71 -17.87 -6.66
CA SER A 73 2.84 -18.99 -6.29
C SER A 73 2.11 -18.68 -4.98
N PHE A 74 0.79 -18.76 -5.05
CA PHE A 74 -0.08 -18.25 -4.00
C PHE A 74 -0.27 -19.29 -2.90
N ALA A 75 -0.02 -18.91 -1.64
CA ALA A 75 -0.52 -19.61 -0.47
C ALA A 75 -1.83 -18.91 -0.03
N THR A 76 -2.95 -19.42 -0.53
CA THR A 76 -4.30 -18.87 -0.32
C THR A 76 -4.84 -19.21 1.07
N THR A 77 -4.37 -18.55 2.13
CA THR A 77 -5.14 -18.54 3.38
C THR A 77 -6.27 -17.52 3.26
N PRO A 78 -7.44 -17.74 3.88
CA PRO A 78 -8.52 -16.75 3.91
C PRO A 78 -8.06 -15.40 4.48
N MET A 79 -7.16 -15.42 5.47
CA MET A 79 -6.57 -14.20 6.04
C MET A 79 -5.78 -13.40 5.01
N MET A 80 -4.91 -14.06 4.23
CA MET A 80 -4.13 -13.39 3.19
C MET A 80 -5.05 -12.78 2.13
N GLN A 81 -6.14 -13.45 1.75
CA GLN A 81 -7.11 -12.90 0.80
C GLN A 81 -7.71 -11.59 1.31
N LYS A 82 -8.11 -11.52 2.58
CA LYS A 82 -8.62 -10.29 3.19
C LYS A 82 -7.59 -9.17 3.21
N ILE A 83 -6.31 -9.48 3.47
CA ILE A 83 -5.22 -8.51 3.39
C ILE A 83 -5.09 -7.92 1.98
N PHE A 84 -5.17 -8.74 0.93
CA PHE A 84 -5.13 -8.24 -0.45
C PHE A 84 -6.33 -7.37 -0.80
N GLN A 85 -7.51 -7.71 -0.28
CA GLN A 85 -8.72 -6.90 -0.45
C GLN A 85 -8.57 -5.53 0.23
N VAL A 86 -7.97 -5.46 1.42
CA VAL A 86 -7.60 -4.18 2.06
C VAL A 86 -6.61 -3.39 1.21
N LEU A 87 -5.53 -4.04 0.74
CA LEU A 87 -4.54 -3.38 -0.14
C LEU A 87 -5.17 -2.84 -1.42
N PHE A 88 -6.17 -3.53 -1.98
CA PHE A 88 -6.94 -2.99 -3.09
C PHE A 88 -7.62 -1.68 -2.72
N HIS A 89 -8.33 -1.60 -1.58
CA HIS A 89 -9.01 -0.37 -1.18
C HIS A 89 -8.02 0.78 -0.98
N ILE A 90 -6.85 0.51 -0.41
CA ILE A 90 -5.77 1.50 -0.25
C ILE A 90 -5.28 2.00 -1.62
N VAL A 91 -4.85 1.10 -2.50
CA VAL A 91 -4.23 1.44 -3.80
C VAL A 91 -5.25 1.99 -4.80
N ASN A 92 -6.51 1.53 -4.74
CA ASN A 92 -7.57 1.99 -5.62
C ASN A 92 -8.02 3.41 -5.31
N ASN A 93 -8.10 3.78 -4.03
CA ASN A 93 -8.46 5.14 -3.61
C ASN A 93 -7.26 6.11 -3.62
N GLY A 94 -6.04 5.60 -3.44
CA GLY A 94 -4.81 6.40 -3.54
C GLY A 94 -4.45 6.78 -4.97
N TYR A 95 -3.90 8.00 -5.15
CA TYR A 95 -3.33 8.44 -6.43
C TYR A 95 -1.87 7.99 -6.59
N GLN A 96 -1.05 8.20 -5.56
CA GLN A 96 0.36 7.77 -5.48
C GLN A 96 0.53 6.74 -4.36
N VAL A 97 1.49 5.84 -4.50
CA VAL A 97 1.82 4.84 -3.48
C VAL A 97 3.22 5.08 -2.95
N PHE A 98 3.30 5.36 -1.66
CA PHE A 98 4.56 5.47 -0.93
C PHE A 98 4.78 4.22 -0.10
N ALA A 99 5.98 3.65 -0.19
CA ALA A 99 6.36 2.44 0.51
C ALA A 99 7.79 2.59 1.07
N ALA A 100 8.12 1.81 2.10
CA ALA A 100 9.47 1.65 2.59
C ALA A 100 9.80 0.17 2.72
N GLY A 101 10.95 -0.26 2.19
CA GLY A 101 11.35 -1.66 2.23
C GLY A 101 12.62 -1.95 1.44
N TRP A 102 12.83 -3.22 1.11
CA TRP A 102 14.02 -3.70 0.42
C TRP A 102 13.71 -4.17 -0.99
N LEU A 103 14.50 -3.71 -1.96
CA LEU A 103 14.48 -4.25 -3.31
C LEU A 103 15.25 -5.58 -3.37
N LEU A 104 14.61 -6.59 -3.93
CA LEU A 104 15.24 -7.88 -4.22
C LEU A 104 15.93 -7.83 -5.59
N SER A 105 16.89 -8.74 -5.80
CA SER A 105 17.64 -8.85 -7.06
C SER A 105 16.76 -9.12 -8.29
N ASN A 106 15.55 -9.64 -8.09
CA ASN A 106 14.56 -9.85 -9.15
C ASN A 106 13.65 -8.63 -9.41
N GLY A 107 13.96 -7.47 -8.80
CA GLY A 107 13.21 -6.22 -8.99
C GLY A 107 11.91 -6.11 -8.18
N THR A 108 11.56 -7.12 -7.37
CA THR A 108 10.37 -7.07 -6.49
C THR A 108 10.73 -6.58 -5.10
N VAL A 109 9.74 -6.05 -4.37
CA VAL A 109 9.94 -5.64 -2.97
C VAL A 109 9.71 -6.81 -2.02
N LYS A 110 10.51 -6.88 -0.96
CA LYS A 110 10.48 -7.92 0.05
C LYS A 110 9.25 -7.79 0.98
N GLY A 111 8.68 -8.94 1.38
CA GLY A 111 7.67 -9.02 2.44
C GLY A 111 6.28 -8.52 2.04
N GLY A 112 5.47 -8.17 3.05
CA GLY A 112 4.08 -7.72 2.91
C GLY A 112 3.93 -6.45 2.06
N THR A 113 4.80 -5.46 2.30
CA THR A 113 4.86 -4.19 1.56
C THR A 113 4.97 -4.40 0.05
N GLY A 114 5.70 -5.44 -0.38
CA GLY A 114 5.87 -5.71 -1.80
C GLY A 114 4.57 -6.05 -2.52
N TRP A 115 3.56 -6.57 -1.81
CA TRP A 115 2.25 -6.80 -2.40
C TRP A 115 1.54 -5.49 -2.77
N GLY A 116 1.58 -4.49 -1.89
CA GLY A 116 1.03 -3.16 -2.19
C GLY A 116 1.75 -2.51 -3.38
N VAL A 117 3.07 -2.66 -3.45
CA VAL A 117 3.89 -2.15 -4.57
C VAL A 117 3.53 -2.85 -5.89
N GLU A 118 3.43 -4.18 -5.92
CA GLU A 118 3.05 -4.90 -7.13
C GLU A 118 1.62 -4.57 -7.58
N LEU A 119 0.69 -4.41 -6.64
CA LEU A 119 -0.67 -4.00 -6.96
C LEU A 119 -0.72 -2.58 -7.54
N ALA A 120 0.08 -1.66 -7.00
CA ALA A 120 0.24 -0.30 -7.51
C ALA A 120 0.81 -0.29 -8.94
N ARG A 121 1.82 -1.15 -9.22
CA ARG A 121 2.38 -1.33 -10.57
C ARG A 121 1.30 -1.80 -11.54
N LEU A 122 0.49 -2.77 -11.11
CA LEU A 122 -0.59 -3.32 -11.92
C LEU A 122 -1.64 -2.26 -12.27
N PHE A 123 -1.91 -1.33 -11.36
CA PHE A 123 -2.90 -0.27 -11.55
C PHE A 123 -2.30 0.99 -12.20
N ASN A 124 -1.02 0.94 -12.61
CA ASN A 124 -0.29 2.07 -13.16
C ASN A 124 -0.32 3.31 -12.24
N ARG A 125 -0.30 3.09 -10.91
CA ARG A 125 -0.11 4.17 -9.94
C ARG A 125 1.36 4.59 -9.94
N PRO A 126 1.69 5.89 -9.78
CA PRO A 126 3.05 6.29 -9.43
C PRO A 126 3.46 5.66 -8.09
N ILE A 127 4.67 5.12 -8.03
CA ILE A 127 5.19 4.40 -6.87
C ILE A 127 6.49 5.05 -6.44
N TYR A 128 6.62 5.27 -5.15
CA TYR A 128 7.83 5.76 -4.52
C TYR A 128 8.19 4.81 -3.39
N LEU A 129 9.24 4.03 -3.60
CA LEU A 129 9.79 3.13 -2.60
C LEU A 129 11.02 3.80 -1.99
N PHE A 130 11.02 3.98 -0.68
CA PHE A 130 12.23 4.25 0.07
C PHE A 130 13.00 2.94 0.23
N GLU A 131 14.08 2.78 -0.52
CA GLU A 131 14.95 1.61 -0.45
C GLU A 131 15.84 1.72 0.78
N GLN A 132 15.69 0.81 1.74
CA GLN A 132 16.23 0.98 3.08
C GLN A 132 17.74 0.77 3.19
N ASP A 133 18.34 -0.06 2.34
CA ASP A 133 19.79 -0.30 2.38
C ASP A 133 20.54 0.87 1.73
N ARG A 134 20.02 1.37 0.61
CA ARG A 134 20.55 2.50 -0.15
C ARG A 134 20.19 3.86 0.45
N LYS A 135 19.12 3.92 1.25
CA LYS A 135 18.56 5.13 1.88
C LYS A 135 18.17 6.20 0.86
N GLU A 136 17.56 5.77 -0.22
CA GLU A 136 17.12 6.66 -1.30
C GLU A 136 15.73 6.27 -1.82
N TRP A 137 15.05 7.25 -2.40
CA TRP A 137 13.78 7.02 -3.05
C TRP A 137 13.99 6.53 -4.48
N VAL A 138 13.26 5.47 -4.82
CA VAL A 138 13.23 4.92 -6.18
C VAL A 138 11.80 4.81 -6.68
N SER A 139 11.61 4.95 -7.98
CA SER A 139 10.30 4.84 -8.65
C SER A 139 10.37 3.84 -9.80
N TRP A 140 9.24 3.17 -10.06
CA TRP A 140 9.10 2.25 -11.17
C TRP A 140 8.68 3.02 -12.43
N VAL A 141 9.61 3.17 -13.37
CA VAL A 141 9.40 3.92 -14.63
C VAL A 141 9.94 3.09 -15.79
N ASN A 142 9.16 2.93 -16.86
CA ASN A 142 9.58 2.22 -18.08
C ASN A 142 10.22 0.84 -17.82
N ASN A 143 9.64 0.08 -16.88
CA ASN A 143 10.11 -1.23 -16.44
C ASN A 143 11.46 -1.26 -15.69
N GLU A 144 11.88 -0.13 -15.11
CA GLU A 144 13.10 -0.04 -14.31
C GLU A 144 12.87 0.76 -13.03
N TRP A 145 13.65 0.44 -12.00
CA TRP A 145 13.73 1.24 -10.78
C TRP A 145 14.76 2.35 -10.97
N ILE A 146 14.30 3.61 -10.95
CA ILE A 146 15.17 4.78 -11.06
C ILE A 146 15.14 5.58 -9.76
N THR A 147 16.28 6.16 -9.37
CA THR A 147 16.35 7.08 -8.23
C THR A 147 15.59 8.38 -8.55
N VAL A 148 14.80 8.86 -7.60
CA VAL A 148 13.96 10.06 -7.75
C VAL A 148 13.89 10.84 -6.44
N ASP A 149 13.44 12.10 -6.51
CA ASP A 149 12.99 12.87 -5.35
C ASP A 149 11.46 13.03 -5.43
N PRO A 150 10.68 12.26 -4.64
CA PRO A 150 9.24 12.27 -4.77
C PRO A 150 8.61 13.58 -4.26
N VAL A 151 7.50 13.97 -4.87
CA VAL A 151 6.69 15.11 -4.44
C VAL A 151 5.24 14.66 -4.22
N ILE A 152 4.66 15.17 -3.13
CA ILE A 152 3.25 14.99 -2.76
C ILE A 152 2.48 16.25 -3.19
#